data_AF-A0AAV5NX60-F1
#
_entry.id   AF-A0AAV5NX60-F1
#
_cell.length_a   1.000
_cell.length_b   1.000
_cell.length_c   1.000
_cell.angle_alpha   90.00
_cell.angle_beta   90.00
_cell.angle_gamma   90.00
#
_symmetry.space_group_name_H-M   'P 1'
#
loop_
_entity.id
_entity.type
_entity.pdbx_description
1 polymer ?
#
loop_
_entity_poly.entity_id
_entity_poly.type
_entity_poly.pdbx_seq_one_letter_code
_entity_poly.pdbx_strand_id
1 'polypeptide(L)'
;MKITSINRKIPIESIENNEIFIDYVSEENSKNTIETLDVLATKINAKFQSYGVNRSSIKTLTIFLKALDDFYSNADEIDKLLRFKLAGNIGEVALIEHDTVALEAAIVREPLSNEIVFHRYTKTALFDQYYTFLTAPDAPQIIRNWVNTQPSPDCEKTEMVFGSSSYHHSLDLFIPKQKSKKIPLLIHIHGGYWQYTDKEIYIKVANSFTQSGVAVANLNYPQAPDVPISEIIESCRKGIRALFLAAEEHGIDPNAITVVGHSAGAHLAAMAGLTNWSTIDPVLPRNIFQTVIGFSGLYDLEPLSIVMRDRLKLDSTQLKETSPIHCDAVEPVDFHLYVGKNESDEFQRQTDVFLEYIHSNGMAGRKVVLPNKNHFSAVDELYSGATQTFFDCLDLILEKNEKEKNEEMR
;
A
#
# COMPACT_ATOMS: atom_id res chain seq x y z
N MET A 1 22.54 4.46 28.46
CA MET A 1 23.61 3.44 28.59
C MET A 1 24.73 3.91 27.66
N LYS A 2 25.95 4.13 28.16
CA LYS A 2 27.05 4.73 27.37
C LYS A 2 27.85 3.60 26.72
N ILE A 3 27.86 3.50 25.39
CA ILE A 3 28.63 2.47 24.66
C ILE A 3 29.89 3.13 24.09
N THR A 4 31.05 2.64 24.52
CA THR A 4 32.38 3.26 24.37
C THR A 4 33.30 2.58 23.34
N SER A 5 32.79 1.69 22.49
CA SER A 5 33.56 1.15 21.36
C SER A 5 32.68 0.34 20.40
N ILE A 6 32.79 0.59 19.10
CA ILE A 6 32.37 -0.34 18.04
C ILE A 6 33.65 -0.86 17.37
N ASN A 7 33.82 -2.18 17.39
CA ASN A 7 35.05 -2.86 16.99
C ASN A 7 35.28 -2.78 15.47
N ARG A 8 36.52 -2.45 15.09
CA ARG A 8 37.03 -2.58 13.73
C ARG A 8 37.13 -4.06 13.35
N LYS A 9 36.53 -4.41 12.19
CA LYS A 9 36.33 -5.75 11.59
C LYS A 9 34.96 -6.34 11.93
N ILE A 10 34.01 -6.18 11.01
CA ILE A 10 32.73 -6.89 11.03
C ILE A 10 32.91 -8.20 10.27
N PRO A 11 32.85 -9.37 10.92
CA PRO A 11 32.73 -10.64 10.22
C PRO A 11 31.26 -10.87 9.81
N ILE A 12 31.04 -11.39 8.61
CA ILE A 12 29.74 -11.95 8.18
C ILE A 12 29.59 -13.27 8.95
N GLU A 13 29.04 -13.24 10.16
CA GLU A 13 28.98 -14.41 11.05
C GLU A 13 27.58 -15.06 11.08
N SER A 14 27.64 -16.40 11.03
CA SER A 14 26.61 -17.45 11.15
C SER A 14 25.39 -17.47 10.22
N ILE A 15 25.22 -18.64 9.57
CA ILE A 15 23.93 -19.13 9.07
C ILE A 15 23.26 -19.79 10.26
N GLU A 16 22.17 -19.22 10.76
CA GLU A 16 21.28 -19.88 11.71
C GLU A 16 19.91 -20.02 11.04
N ASN A 17 19.27 -21.19 11.15
CA ASN A 17 17.90 -21.42 10.66
C ASN A 17 17.59 -20.99 9.20
N ASN A 18 18.54 -21.13 8.27
CA ASN A 18 18.42 -20.68 6.87
C ASN A 18 18.30 -19.15 6.68
N GLU A 19 18.70 -18.35 7.66
CA GLU A 19 18.74 -16.90 7.60
C GLU A 19 20.19 -16.40 7.48
N ILE A 20 20.36 -15.22 6.89
CA ILE A 20 21.65 -14.53 6.80
C ILE A 20 21.51 -13.22 7.56
N PHE A 21 22.37 -12.95 8.53
CA PHE A 21 22.40 -11.68 9.24
C PHE A 21 23.50 -10.78 8.67
N ILE A 22 23.21 -9.49 8.55
CA ILE A 22 24.15 -8.49 8.10
C ILE A 22 24.13 -7.39 9.15
N ASP A 23 25.24 -7.16 9.85
CA ASP A 23 25.36 -5.97 10.68
C ASP A 23 26.22 -4.96 9.93
N TYR A 24 25.68 -3.77 9.73
CA TYR A 24 26.41 -2.67 9.10
C TYR A 24 26.25 -1.42 9.94
N VAL A 25 27.35 -0.69 10.18
CA VAL A 25 27.37 0.57 10.92
C VAL A 25 28.17 1.56 10.08
N SER A 26 27.55 2.67 9.69
CA SER A 26 28.25 3.77 9.01
C SER A 26 28.97 4.63 10.05
N GLU A 27 30.23 5.03 9.82
CA GLU A 27 30.92 6.02 10.66
C GLU A 27 30.47 7.46 10.32
N GLU A 28 30.43 8.35 11.33
CA GLU A 28 30.00 9.75 11.23
C GLU A 28 30.73 10.55 10.12
N ASN A 29 29.98 11.48 9.50
CA ASN A 29 30.51 12.68 8.83
C ASN A 29 31.40 12.47 7.58
N SER A 30 30.93 11.72 6.58
CA SER A 30 31.59 11.79 5.27
C SER A 30 30.61 11.95 4.13
N LYS A 31 30.89 12.91 3.25
CA LYS A 31 30.39 12.96 1.88
C LYS A 31 30.84 11.75 1.01
N ASN A 32 31.39 10.69 1.62
CA ASN A 32 31.93 9.47 0.98
C ASN A 32 31.09 8.21 1.29
N THR A 33 29.88 8.35 1.85
CA THR A 33 28.98 7.23 2.17
C THR A 33 28.47 6.49 0.92
N ILE A 34 28.32 7.19 -0.21
CA ILE A 34 27.87 6.67 -1.51
C ILE A 34 28.77 5.53 -2.01
N GLU A 35 30.09 5.76 -2.06
CA GLU A 35 31.07 4.71 -2.43
C GLU A 35 31.02 3.53 -1.45
N THR A 36 30.64 3.77 -0.19
CA THR A 36 30.61 2.76 0.86
C THR A 36 29.39 1.84 0.72
N LEU A 37 28.22 2.36 0.34
CA LEU A 37 27.00 1.58 0.13
C LEU A 37 27.00 0.80 -1.18
N ASP A 38 27.55 1.36 -2.27
CA ASP A 38 27.72 0.60 -3.53
C ASP A 38 28.75 -0.53 -3.37
N VAL A 39 29.84 -0.29 -2.63
CA VAL A 39 30.81 -1.33 -2.25
C VAL A 39 30.17 -2.37 -1.31
N LEU A 40 29.32 -1.94 -0.37
CA LEU A 40 28.58 -2.83 0.52
C LEU A 40 27.60 -3.70 -0.26
N ALA A 41 26.77 -3.10 -1.11
CA ALA A 41 25.84 -3.81 -1.99
C ALA A 41 26.59 -4.82 -2.87
N THR A 42 27.75 -4.44 -3.43
CA THR A 42 28.59 -5.34 -4.23
C THR A 42 29.12 -6.52 -3.40
N LYS A 43 29.61 -6.28 -2.17
CA LYS A 43 30.12 -7.33 -1.27
C LYS A 43 29.02 -8.28 -0.82
N ILE A 44 27.86 -7.73 -0.44
CA ILE A 44 26.68 -8.50 -0.05
C ILE A 44 26.19 -9.33 -1.23
N ASN A 45 26.10 -8.75 -2.43
CA ASN A 45 25.69 -9.45 -3.64
C ASN A 45 26.61 -10.63 -3.97
N ALA A 46 27.94 -10.44 -3.91
CA ALA A 46 28.91 -11.51 -4.15
C ALA A 46 28.77 -12.64 -3.12
N LYS A 47 28.52 -12.29 -1.85
CA LYS A 47 28.33 -13.26 -0.77
C LYS A 47 27.01 -14.03 -0.93
N PHE A 48 25.91 -13.37 -1.27
CA PHE A 48 24.63 -14.00 -1.53
C PHE A 48 24.64 -14.94 -2.73
N GLN A 49 25.35 -14.58 -3.79
CA GLN A 49 25.60 -15.51 -4.90
C GLN A 49 26.33 -16.76 -4.43
N SER A 50 27.31 -16.63 -3.53
CA SER A 50 28.01 -17.79 -2.96
C SER A 50 27.14 -18.70 -2.08
N TYR A 51 26.05 -18.17 -1.51
CA TYR A 51 25.10 -18.94 -0.69
C TYR A 51 23.91 -19.50 -1.49
N GLY A 52 23.85 -19.25 -2.81
CA GLY A 52 22.75 -19.70 -3.66
C GLY A 52 21.44 -18.98 -3.39
N VAL A 53 21.49 -17.73 -2.92
CA VAL A 53 20.32 -16.87 -2.75
C VAL A 53 19.79 -16.43 -4.12
N ASN A 54 18.47 -16.33 -4.27
CA ASN A 54 17.82 -15.91 -5.51
C ASN A 54 18.33 -14.51 -5.96
N ARG A 55 18.62 -14.36 -7.27
CA ARG A 55 18.98 -13.07 -7.90
C ARG A 55 17.97 -11.96 -7.62
N SER A 56 16.69 -12.28 -7.49
CA SER A 56 15.64 -11.31 -7.21
C SER A 56 15.84 -10.63 -5.85
N SER A 57 16.10 -11.41 -4.79
CA SER A 57 16.40 -10.89 -3.44
C SER A 57 17.65 -10.00 -3.43
N ILE A 58 18.67 -10.38 -4.19
CA ILE A 58 19.92 -9.64 -4.38
C ILE A 58 19.67 -8.27 -5.05
N LYS A 59 18.90 -8.28 -6.15
CA LYS A 59 18.57 -7.06 -6.89
C LYS A 59 17.81 -6.08 -6.02
N THR A 60 16.89 -6.56 -5.18
CA THR A 60 16.13 -5.66 -4.31
C THR A 60 16.98 -5.06 -3.21
N LEU A 61 17.78 -5.86 -2.51
CA LEU A 61 18.62 -5.28 -1.47
C LEU A 61 19.51 -4.16 -2.06
N THR A 62 19.99 -4.34 -3.28
CA THR A 62 20.73 -3.30 -4.00
C THR A 62 19.89 -2.05 -4.25
N ILE A 63 18.65 -2.19 -4.75
CA ILE A 63 17.72 -1.05 -4.95
C ILE A 63 17.48 -0.33 -3.63
N PHE A 64 17.29 -1.08 -2.54
CA PHE A 64 17.00 -0.52 -1.24
C PHE A 64 18.22 0.21 -0.62
N LEU A 65 19.40 -0.38 -0.70
CA LEU A 65 20.63 0.27 -0.21
C LEU A 65 20.92 1.57 -0.96
N LYS A 66 20.68 1.57 -2.27
CA LYS A 66 20.74 2.80 -3.09
C LYS A 66 19.67 3.80 -2.72
N ALA A 67 18.46 3.34 -2.42
CA ALA A 67 17.41 4.20 -1.89
C ALA A 67 17.91 4.92 -0.65
N LEU A 68 18.34 4.19 0.40
CA LEU A 68 18.84 4.79 1.64
C LEU A 68 19.89 5.87 1.38
N ASP A 69 20.82 5.63 0.46
CA ASP A 69 21.87 6.58 0.06
C ASP A 69 21.31 7.96 -0.27
N ASP A 70 20.19 8.01 -1.01
CA ASP A 70 19.52 9.25 -1.37
C ASP A 70 18.90 9.97 -0.14
N PHE A 71 18.56 9.26 0.95
CA PHE A 71 17.79 9.78 2.09
C PHE A 71 18.61 10.16 3.34
N TYR A 72 19.93 9.94 3.37
CA TYR A 72 20.77 10.14 4.57
C TYR A 72 20.78 11.55 5.19
N SER A 73 20.12 12.53 4.57
CA SER A 73 20.07 13.90 5.08
C SER A 73 19.00 14.12 6.18
N ASN A 74 18.07 13.18 6.41
CA ASN A 74 16.96 13.39 7.34
C ASN A 74 16.45 12.07 7.97
N ALA A 75 16.57 11.93 9.29
CA ALA A 75 16.19 10.73 10.03
C ALA A 75 14.69 10.38 9.93
N ASP A 76 13.80 11.38 9.84
CA ASP A 76 12.35 11.16 9.67
C ASP A 76 12.01 10.58 8.29
N GLU A 77 12.76 10.97 7.25
CA GLU A 77 12.60 10.42 5.89
C GLU A 77 13.05 8.96 5.85
N ILE A 78 14.15 8.64 6.54
CA ILE A 78 14.65 7.27 6.65
C ILE A 78 13.64 6.40 7.39
N ASP A 79 13.12 6.84 8.54
CA ASP A 79 12.11 6.08 9.28
C ASP A 79 10.89 5.73 8.41
N LYS A 80 10.30 6.73 7.75
CA LYS A 80 9.14 6.54 6.86
C LYS A 80 9.45 5.67 5.64
N LEU A 81 10.67 5.73 5.09
CA LEU A 81 11.11 4.81 4.04
C LEU A 81 11.29 3.38 4.54
N LEU A 82 11.84 3.20 5.75
CA LEU A 82 11.96 1.89 6.39
C LEU A 82 10.58 1.26 6.61
N ARG A 83 9.51 2.06 6.81
CA ARG A 83 8.13 1.55 6.86
C ARG A 83 7.65 0.92 5.54
N PHE A 84 8.25 1.19 4.37
CA PHE A 84 7.96 0.47 3.11
C PHE A 84 8.69 -0.87 2.97
N LYS A 85 9.71 -1.09 3.80
CA LYS A 85 10.83 -1.97 3.47
C LYS A 85 10.55 -3.47 3.61
N LEU A 86 9.51 -3.85 4.31
CA LEU A 86 9.38 -5.24 4.75
C LEU A 86 8.56 -6.13 3.78
N ALA A 87 8.20 -5.63 2.59
CA ALA A 87 7.47 -6.38 1.55
C ALA A 87 8.21 -7.60 0.95
N GLY A 88 9.34 -8.04 1.54
CA GLY A 88 10.17 -9.14 1.06
C GLY A 88 10.77 -10.01 2.14
N ASN A 89 11.37 -11.13 1.76
CA ASN A 89 12.25 -11.96 2.59
C ASN A 89 13.58 -11.25 2.91
N ILE A 90 13.56 -9.95 3.22
CA ILE A 90 14.73 -9.18 3.63
C ILE A 90 14.33 -8.59 4.98
N GLY A 91 14.96 -9.09 6.06
CA GLY A 91 14.59 -8.83 7.45
C GLY A 91 14.65 -7.38 7.95
N GLU A 92 14.47 -7.26 9.27
CA GLU A 92 14.30 -6.02 10.02
C GLU A 92 15.49 -5.07 9.91
N VAL A 93 15.26 -3.81 9.58
CA VAL A 93 16.32 -2.79 9.58
C VAL A 93 16.07 -1.83 10.72
N ALA A 94 16.93 -1.91 11.73
CA ALA A 94 16.86 -1.06 12.91
C ALA A 94 17.80 0.15 12.79
N LEU A 95 17.24 1.36 12.88
CA LEU A 95 18.04 2.54 13.19
C LEU A 95 18.49 2.46 14.65
N ILE A 96 19.80 2.37 14.90
CA ILE A 96 20.35 2.39 16.26
C ILE A 96 20.88 3.80 16.52
N GLU A 97 20.00 4.68 17.00
CA GLU A 97 20.28 6.04 17.48
C GLU A 97 21.04 6.97 16.50
N HIS A 98 21.08 8.26 16.85
CA HIS A 98 21.64 9.34 16.04
C HIS A 98 22.98 8.95 15.40
N ASP A 99 23.04 9.08 14.07
CA ASP A 99 24.20 8.90 13.20
C ASP A 99 24.59 7.45 12.81
N THR A 100 23.81 6.42 13.19
CA THR A 100 24.06 5.02 12.76
C THR A 100 22.82 4.31 12.18
N VAL A 101 22.94 3.80 10.96
CA VAL A 101 21.96 2.87 10.36
C VAL A 101 22.46 1.44 10.53
N ALA A 102 21.77 0.61 11.32
CA ALA A 102 22.00 -0.84 11.34
C ALA A 102 21.03 -1.54 10.38
N LEU A 103 21.56 -2.44 9.55
CA LEU A 103 20.80 -3.13 8.51
C LEU A 103 20.79 -4.64 8.75
N GLU A 104 20.03 -5.10 9.73
CA GLU A 104 19.79 -6.54 9.87
C GLU A 104 18.91 -7.03 8.69
N ALA A 105 19.22 -8.18 8.11
CA ALA A 105 18.59 -8.59 6.85
C ALA A 105 18.46 -10.10 6.75
N ALA A 106 17.58 -10.70 7.55
CA ALA A 106 17.26 -12.12 7.47
C ALA A 106 16.74 -12.49 6.07
N ILE A 107 17.54 -13.23 5.30
CA ILE A 107 17.13 -13.83 4.03
C ILE A 107 16.81 -15.29 4.24
N VAL A 108 15.52 -15.64 4.18
CA VAL A 108 15.08 -17.03 4.22
C VAL A 108 15.51 -17.75 2.95
N ARG A 109 16.42 -18.70 3.09
CA ARG A 109 16.83 -19.61 2.03
C ARG A 109 15.76 -20.68 1.82
N GLU A 110 14.87 -20.47 0.85
CA GLU A 110 14.04 -21.57 0.37
C GLU A 110 14.83 -22.43 -0.64
N PRO A 111 14.77 -23.77 -0.56
CA PRO A 111 15.36 -24.63 -1.58
C PRO A 111 14.76 -24.28 -2.94
N LEU A 112 15.62 -24.09 -3.94
CA LEU A 112 15.16 -23.94 -5.32
C LEU A 112 14.43 -25.22 -5.74
N SER A 113 13.10 -25.13 -5.90
CA SER A 113 12.26 -26.18 -6.44
C SER A 113 11.82 -25.82 -7.84
N ASN A 114 11.85 -26.81 -8.74
CA ASN A 114 11.28 -26.71 -10.09
C ASN A 114 9.80 -27.12 -10.12
N GLU A 115 9.22 -27.48 -8.99
CA GLU A 115 7.79 -27.81 -8.89
C GLU A 115 6.95 -26.56 -9.17
N ILE A 116 5.98 -26.71 -10.06
CA ILE A 116 4.99 -25.68 -10.36
C ILE A 116 3.90 -25.75 -9.29
N VAL A 117 3.70 -24.63 -8.58
CA VAL A 117 2.77 -24.55 -7.44
C VAL A 117 1.54 -23.70 -7.74
N PHE A 118 1.61 -22.83 -8.75
CA PHE A 118 0.49 -21.98 -9.16
C PHE A 118 0.59 -21.64 -10.64
N HIS A 119 -0.43 -22.00 -11.43
CA HIS A 119 -0.46 -21.88 -12.89
C HIS A 119 0.82 -22.42 -13.57
N ARG A 120 1.76 -21.52 -13.89
CA ARG A 120 3.02 -21.79 -14.58
C ARG A 120 4.26 -21.46 -13.73
N TYR A 121 4.06 -21.07 -12.47
CA TYR A 121 5.11 -20.56 -11.60
C TYR A 121 5.54 -21.63 -10.60
N THR A 122 6.86 -21.76 -10.44
CA THR A 122 7.43 -22.34 -9.22
C THR A 122 7.17 -21.40 -8.05
N LYS A 123 7.33 -21.88 -6.81
CA LYS A 123 7.14 -21.03 -5.62
C LYS A 123 8.01 -19.76 -5.66
N THR A 124 9.27 -19.89 -6.06
CA THR A 124 10.19 -18.77 -6.23
C THR A 124 9.74 -17.81 -7.33
N ALA A 125 9.34 -18.34 -8.50
CA ALA A 125 8.87 -17.50 -9.59
C ALA A 125 7.56 -16.78 -9.25
N LEU A 126 6.68 -17.42 -8.48
CA LEU A 126 5.44 -16.84 -7.97
C LEU A 126 5.73 -15.70 -6.99
N PHE A 127 6.67 -15.92 -6.06
CA PHE A 127 7.12 -14.86 -5.14
C PHE A 127 7.60 -13.62 -5.91
N ASP A 128 8.40 -13.82 -6.95
CA ASP A 128 8.90 -12.73 -7.80
C ASP A 128 7.76 -11.95 -8.50
N GLN A 129 6.63 -12.59 -8.80
CA GLN A 129 5.46 -11.89 -9.36
C GLN A 129 4.81 -10.94 -8.35
N TYR A 130 4.86 -11.25 -7.06
CA TYR A 130 4.34 -10.40 -5.97
C TYR A 130 5.43 -9.53 -5.33
N TYR A 131 6.55 -9.38 -6.01
CA TYR A 131 7.64 -8.58 -5.52
C TYR A 131 7.78 -7.29 -6.34
N THR A 132 7.06 -6.25 -5.90
CA THR A 132 6.79 -5.04 -6.69
C THR A 132 8.06 -4.26 -7.09
N PHE A 133 9.06 -4.18 -6.20
CA PHE A 133 10.32 -3.48 -6.47
C PHE A 133 11.15 -4.09 -7.61
N LEU A 134 10.95 -5.36 -8.00
CA LEU A 134 11.69 -5.95 -9.13
C LEU A 134 11.38 -5.26 -10.46
N THR A 135 10.15 -4.75 -10.58
CA THR A 135 9.59 -4.09 -11.77
C THR A 135 9.57 -2.56 -11.67
N ALA A 136 9.95 -2.01 -10.51
CA ALA A 136 9.87 -0.58 -10.22
C ALA A 136 11.22 -0.02 -9.71
N PRO A 137 12.23 0.10 -10.58
CA PRO A 137 13.55 0.61 -10.19
C PRO A 137 13.53 2.08 -9.71
N ASP A 138 12.51 2.83 -10.08
CA ASP A 138 12.25 4.23 -9.71
C ASP A 138 11.39 4.39 -8.44
N ALA A 139 10.90 3.28 -7.85
CA ALA A 139 10.06 3.30 -6.65
C ALA A 139 10.67 4.11 -5.49
N PRO A 140 11.98 4.04 -5.18
CA PRO A 140 12.58 4.86 -4.13
C PRO A 140 12.32 6.37 -4.28
N GLN A 141 12.50 6.90 -5.49
CA GLN A 141 12.32 8.32 -5.75
C GLN A 141 10.85 8.74 -5.68
N ILE A 142 9.95 7.86 -6.11
CA ILE A 142 8.50 8.09 -6.00
C ILE A 142 8.08 8.11 -4.53
N ILE A 143 8.48 7.09 -3.76
CA ILE A 143 8.20 6.98 -2.33
C ILE A 143 8.77 8.18 -1.57
N ARG A 144 9.96 8.65 -1.92
CA ARG A 144 10.55 9.87 -1.36
C ARG A 144 9.60 11.05 -1.45
N ASN A 145 9.04 11.26 -2.63
CA ASN A 145 8.15 12.38 -2.88
C ASN A 145 6.88 12.25 -2.03
N TRP A 146 6.38 11.03 -1.80
CA TRP A 146 5.23 10.78 -0.92
C TRP A 146 5.57 11.13 0.53
N VAL A 147 6.65 10.54 1.05
CA VAL A 147 7.14 10.70 2.43
C VAL A 147 7.41 12.16 2.79
N ASN A 148 7.96 12.93 1.84
CA ASN A 148 8.35 14.32 2.07
C ASN A 148 7.20 15.31 1.89
N THR A 149 6.02 14.84 1.47
CA THR A 149 4.87 15.72 1.26
C THR A 149 4.29 16.17 2.60
N GLN A 150 4.16 17.48 2.77
CA GLN A 150 3.49 18.09 3.91
C GLN A 150 2.05 18.51 3.56
N PRO A 151 1.13 18.61 4.54
CA PRO A 151 -0.24 19.02 4.28
C PRO A 151 -0.30 20.40 3.63
N SER A 152 -1.13 20.55 2.61
CA SER A 152 -1.36 21.83 1.94
C SER A 152 -1.98 22.85 2.92
N PRO A 153 -1.57 24.13 2.89
CA PRO A 153 -2.23 25.18 3.67
C PRO A 153 -3.69 25.42 3.25
N ASP A 154 -4.12 24.87 2.11
CA ASP A 154 -5.48 24.99 1.57
C ASP A 154 -6.48 23.98 2.15
N CYS A 155 -6.04 23.13 3.07
CA CYS A 155 -6.90 22.20 3.78
C CYS A 155 -6.72 22.29 5.30
N GLU A 156 -7.74 21.83 6.02
CA GLU A 156 -7.69 21.60 7.46
C GLU A 156 -7.56 20.10 7.70
N LYS A 157 -6.50 19.69 8.41
CA LYS A 157 -6.25 18.29 8.79
C LYS A 157 -6.75 18.07 10.22
N THR A 158 -7.62 17.08 10.41
CA THR A 158 -8.05 16.59 11.73
C THR A 158 -7.86 15.08 11.80
N GLU A 159 -7.36 14.58 12.92
CA GLU A 159 -7.31 13.13 13.16
C GLU A 159 -8.62 12.65 13.80
N MET A 160 -9.18 11.57 13.28
CA MET A 160 -10.36 10.91 13.84
C MET A 160 -10.00 9.48 14.26
N VAL A 161 -10.30 9.13 15.51
CA VAL A 161 -10.08 7.79 16.08
C VAL A 161 -11.41 7.05 16.16
N PHE A 162 -11.46 5.80 15.70
CA PHE A 162 -12.69 5.00 15.58
C PHE A 162 -12.63 3.65 16.31
N GLY A 163 -11.60 3.40 17.12
CA GLY A 163 -11.41 2.17 17.88
C GLY A 163 -10.87 2.39 19.30
N SER A 164 -10.73 1.31 20.07
CA SER A 164 -10.30 1.32 21.48
C SER A 164 -8.78 1.46 21.70
N SER A 165 -7.98 1.33 20.64
CA SER A 165 -6.52 1.53 20.65
C SER A 165 -6.11 2.58 19.62
N SER A 166 -5.00 3.23 19.95
CA SER A 166 -4.10 4.15 19.20
C SER A 166 -4.09 4.09 17.66
N TYR A 167 -3.46 5.12 17.08
CA TYR A 167 -2.91 5.33 15.71
C TYR A 167 -3.35 4.41 14.54
N HIS A 168 -3.34 3.09 14.70
CA HIS A 168 -3.81 2.13 13.70
C HIS A 168 -5.34 2.10 13.52
N HIS A 169 -6.12 2.55 14.51
CA HIS A 169 -7.57 2.75 14.37
C HIS A 169 -7.92 4.23 14.24
N SER A 170 -7.12 4.97 13.47
CA SER A 170 -7.38 6.38 13.15
C SER A 170 -7.32 6.66 11.66
N LEU A 171 -7.84 7.82 11.28
CA LEU A 171 -7.71 8.38 9.95
C LEU A 171 -7.38 9.86 10.04
N ASP A 172 -6.73 10.37 9.01
CA ASP A 172 -6.55 11.81 8.83
C ASP A 172 -7.61 12.32 7.86
N LEU A 173 -8.49 13.20 8.33
CA LEU A 173 -9.51 13.87 7.55
C LEU A 173 -9.00 15.25 7.11
N PHE A 174 -8.92 15.46 5.81
CA PHE A 174 -8.50 16.69 5.16
C PHE A 174 -9.72 17.36 4.53
N ILE A 175 -10.14 18.50 5.10
CA ILE A 175 -11.27 19.28 4.60
C ILE A 175 -10.75 20.47 3.79
N PRO A 176 -11.17 20.67 2.54
CA PRO A 176 -10.77 21.83 1.75
C PRO A 176 -11.31 23.13 2.36
N LYS A 177 -10.47 24.17 2.45
CA LYS A 177 -10.90 25.51 2.90
C LYS A 177 -11.81 26.18 1.89
N GLN A 178 -11.49 26.03 0.61
CA GLN A 178 -12.36 26.44 -0.49
C GLN A 178 -13.32 25.30 -0.80
N LYS A 179 -14.54 25.37 -0.26
CA LYS A 179 -15.52 24.30 -0.32
C LYS A 179 -16.89 24.76 -0.83
N SER A 180 -17.56 23.85 -1.54
CA SER A 180 -19.00 23.91 -1.78
C SER A 180 -19.78 23.67 -0.47
N LYS A 181 -21.10 23.91 -0.49
CA LYS A 181 -21.98 23.67 0.67
C LYS A 181 -22.04 22.19 1.07
N LYS A 182 -21.87 21.29 0.12
CA LYS A 182 -21.80 19.83 0.28
C LYS A 182 -20.53 19.34 -0.40
N ILE A 183 -19.64 18.72 0.35
CA ILE A 183 -18.28 18.36 -0.08
C ILE A 183 -18.25 16.88 -0.45
N PRO A 184 -17.84 16.49 -1.67
CA PRO A 184 -17.58 15.08 -1.96
C PRO A 184 -16.39 14.56 -1.15
N LEU A 185 -16.43 13.29 -0.80
CA LEU A 185 -15.38 12.63 0.00
C LEU A 185 -14.71 11.51 -0.79
N LEU A 186 -13.38 11.54 -0.80
CA LEU A 186 -12.53 10.45 -1.21
C LEU A 186 -11.92 9.78 0.03
N ILE A 187 -12.29 8.53 0.30
CA ILE A 187 -11.62 7.69 1.30
C ILE A 187 -10.45 6.99 0.61
N HIS A 188 -9.23 7.26 1.06
CA HIS A 188 -8.02 6.60 0.59
C HIS A 188 -7.59 5.51 1.58
N ILE A 189 -7.34 4.32 1.05
CA ILE A 189 -6.79 3.19 1.81
C ILE A 189 -5.42 2.83 1.22
N HIS A 190 -4.39 2.91 2.05
CA HIS A 190 -3.01 2.71 1.61
C HIS A 190 -2.65 1.25 1.33
N GLY A 191 -1.53 1.05 0.65
CA GLY A 191 -0.95 -0.26 0.36
C GLY A 191 0.01 -0.76 1.46
N GLY A 192 0.92 -1.66 1.08
CA GLY A 192 1.93 -2.21 2.00
C GLY A 192 1.69 -3.66 2.43
N TYR A 193 1.07 -4.47 1.57
CA TYR A 193 0.85 -5.91 1.82
C TYR A 193 0.18 -6.22 3.17
N TRP A 194 -0.73 -5.34 3.63
CA TRP A 194 -1.38 -5.40 4.94
C TRP A 194 -0.45 -5.44 6.16
N GLN A 195 0.84 -5.29 5.94
CA GLN A 195 1.87 -5.47 6.97
C GLN A 195 2.62 -4.15 7.23
N TYR A 196 2.54 -3.19 6.31
CA TYR A 196 3.48 -2.07 6.24
C TYR A 196 2.82 -0.74 5.89
N THR A 197 3.59 0.33 6.07
CA THR A 197 3.22 1.74 5.84
C THR A 197 2.05 2.23 6.70
N ASP A 198 1.71 3.51 6.60
CA ASP A 198 0.60 4.11 7.33
C ASP A 198 0.14 5.40 6.63
N LYS A 199 -0.92 6.01 7.17
CA LYS A 199 -1.56 7.21 6.62
C LYS A 199 -0.64 8.44 6.43
N GLU A 200 0.45 8.58 7.19
CA GLU A 200 1.34 9.77 7.12
C GLU A 200 2.11 9.86 5.81
N ILE A 201 2.33 8.72 5.15
CA ILE A 201 3.06 8.65 3.88
C ILE A 201 2.24 9.23 2.73
N TYR A 202 0.92 9.21 2.81
CA TYR A 202 0.03 9.43 1.67
C TYR A 202 -0.62 10.83 1.69
N ILE A 203 0.04 11.83 2.28
CA ILE A 203 -0.49 13.21 2.31
C ILE A 203 -0.63 13.80 0.90
N LYS A 204 0.19 13.34 -0.06
CA LYS A 204 0.15 13.81 -1.45
C LYS A 204 -1.22 13.65 -2.12
N VAL A 205 -1.94 12.54 -1.87
CA VAL A 205 -3.30 12.37 -2.43
C VAL A 205 -4.28 13.40 -1.84
N ALA A 206 -4.18 13.66 -0.53
CA ALA A 206 -5.02 14.65 0.13
C ALA A 206 -4.81 16.04 -0.45
N ASN A 207 -3.55 16.44 -0.70
CA ASN A 207 -3.24 17.75 -1.30
C ASN A 207 -3.87 17.91 -2.69
N SER A 208 -3.73 16.92 -3.56
CA SER A 208 -4.24 17.00 -4.95
C SER A 208 -5.76 17.13 -5.01
N PHE A 209 -6.49 16.36 -4.19
CA PHE A 209 -7.95 16.37 -4.19
C PHE A 209 -8.56 17.55 -3.41
N THR A 210 -7.96 17.98 -2.30
CA THR A 210 -8.44 19.15 -1.55
C THR A 210 -8.28 20.45 -2.33
N GLN A 211 -7.24 20.58 -3.16
CA GLN A 211 -7.11 21.70 -4.11
C GLN A 211 -8.24 21.73 -5.15
N SER A 212 -8.89 20.59 -5.39
CA SER A 212 -10.03 20.44 -6.30
C SER A 212 -11.38 20.46 -5.58
N GLY A 213 -11.42 20.85 -4.30
CA GLY A 213 -12.65 20.96 -3.50
C GLY A 213 -13.22 19.63 -3.00
N VAL A 214 -12.42 18.55 -3.01
CA VAL A 214 -12.80 17.22 -2.52
C VAL A 214 -12.19 16.98 -1.14
N ALA A 215 -12.99 16.56 -0.16
CA ALA A 215 -12.46 16.11 1.13
C ALA A 215 -11.76 14.76 0.98
N VAL A 216 -10.67 14.55 1.72
CA VAL A 216 -9.94 13.27 1.70
C VAL A 216 -9.83 12.70 3.09
N ALA A 217 -10.12 11.41 3.25
CA ALA A 217 -9.84 10.67 4.47
C ALA A 217 -8.77 9.61 4.19
N ASN A 218 -7.57 9.80 4.72
CA ASN A 218 -6.52 8.78 4.69
C ASN A 218 -6.72 7.83 5.86
N LEU A 219 -7.26 6.65 5.57
CA LEU A 219 -7.59 5.62 6.55
C LEU A 219 -6.35 4.81 6.93
N ASN A 220 -6.09 4.66 8.23
CA ASN A 220 -5.10 3.72 8.75
C ASN A 220 -5.77 2.42 9.21
N TYR A 221 -5.00 1.35 9.33
CA TYR A 221 -5.49 0.05 9.79
C TYR A 221 -4.41 -0.74 10.57
N PRO A 222 -4.82 -1.70 11.43
CA PRO A 222 -3.88 -2.62 12.08
C PRO A 222 -3.23 -3.55 11.06
N GLN A 223 -2.05 -4.08 11.38
CA GLN A 223 -1.21 -4.79 10.41
C GLN A 223 -1.07 -6.28 10.73
N ALA A 224 -0.88 -7.09 9.68
CA ALA A 224 -0.41 -8.46 9.80
C ALA A 224 1.12 -8.47 10.11
N PRO A 225 1.64 -9.50 10.81
CA PRO A 225 0.93 -10.67 11.33
C PRO A 225 0.24 -10.42 12.67
N ASP A 226 0.26 -9.23 13.25
CA ASP A 226 -0.36 -9.00 14.57
C ASP A 226 -1.85 -9.36 14.54
N VAL A 227 -2.56 -8.93 13.49
CA VAL A 227 -3.96 -9.29 13.22
C VAL A 227 -4.11 -10.02 11.88
N PRO A 228 -5.10 -10.91 11.71
CA PRO A 228 -5.42 -11.51 10.41
C PRO A 228 -6.09 -10.51 9.47
N ILE A 229 -6.07 -10.76 8.15
CA ILE A 229 -6.67 -9.87 7.14
C ILE A 229 -8.16 -9.61 7.40
N SER A 230 -8.91 -10.59 7.89
CA SER A 230 -10.33 -10.40 8.25
C SER A 230 -10.54 -9.30 9.31
N GLU A 231 -9.65 -9.17 10.28
CA GLU A 231 -9.70 -8.12 11.30
C GLU A 231 -9.28 -6.75 10.73
N ILE A 232 -8.36 -6.73 9.77
CA ILE A 232 -7.97 -5.51 9.03
C ILE A 232 -9.17 -4.97 8.24
N ILE A 233 -9.88 -5.85 7.53
CA ILE A 233 -11.12 -5.52 6.81
C ILE A 233 -12.16 -4.95 7.78
N GLU A 234 -12.37 -5.59 8.93
CA GLU A 234 -13.32 -5.12 9.94
C GLU A 234 -12.92 -3.77 10.54
N SER A 235 -11.62 -3.53 10.78
CA SER A 235 -11.12 -2.22 11.20
C SER A 235 -11.42 -1.15 10.16
N CYS A 236 -11.19 -1.44 8.87
CA CYS A 236 -11.52 -0.50 7.80
C CYS A 236 -13.01 -0.19 7.76
N ARG A 237 -13.86 -1.22 7.94
CA ARG A 237 -15.32 -1.04 8.02
C ARG A 237 -15.74 -0.13 9.17
N LYS A 238 -15.13 -0.29 10.35
CA LYS A 238 -15.38 0.61 11.50
C LYS A 238 -15.01 2.05 11.21
N GLY A 239 -13.86 2.29 10.58
CA GLY A 239 -13.42 3.64 10.21
C GLY A 239 -14.32 4.31 9.17
N ILE A 240 -14.70 3.58 8.12
CA ILE A 240 -15.65 4.04 7.11
C ILE A 240 -17.01 4.35 7.73
N ARG A 241 -17.53 3.45 8.58
CA ARG A 241 -18.79 3.67 9.31
C ARG A 241 -18.71 4.94 10.16
N ALA A 242 -17.65 5.11 10.95
CA ALA A 242 -17.47 6.28 11.79
C ALA A 242 -17.45 7.58 10.95
N LEU A 243 -16.75 7.55 9.81
CA LEU A 243 -16.67 8.69 8.91
C LEU A 243 -18.02 9.01 8.25
N PHE A 244 -18.78 7.98 7.83
CA PHE A 244 -20.12 8.17 7.28
C PHE A 244 -21.05 8.84 8.30
N LEU A 245 -21.03 8.38 9.55
CA LEU A 245 -21.86 8.94 10.63
C LEU A 245 -21.47 10.38 11.00
N ALA A 246 -20.21 10.76 10.79
CA ALA A 246 -19.70 12.12 11.02
C ALA A 246 -19.76 13.02 9.77
N ALA A 247 -20.21 12.51 8.61
CA ALA A 247 -20.10 13.21 7.33
C ALA A 247 -20.75 14.60 7.37
N GLU A 248 -21.99 14.70 7.86
CA GLU A 248 -22.73 15.95 7.92
C GLU A 248 -22.06 17.00 8.83
N GLU A 249 -21.45 16.58 9.94
CA GLU A 249 -20.72 17.48 10.87
C GLU A 249 -19.54 18.17 10.17
N HIS A 250 -18.90 17.48 9.23
CA HIS A 250 -17.79 18.00 8.44
C HIS A 250 -18.23 18.67 7.12
N GLY A 251 -19.54 18.75 6.85
CA GLY A 251 -20.09 19.28 5.60
C GLY A 251 -19.90 18.37 4.39
N ILE A 252 -19.58 17.09 4.63
CA ILE A 252 -19.43 16.07 3.60
C ILE A 252 -20.82 15.61 3.13
N ASP A 253 -20.98 15.40 1.83
CA ASP A 253 -22.19 14.81 1.27
C ASP A 253 -22.17 13.28 1.45
N PRO A 254 -23.07 12.69 2.26
CA PRO A 254 -23.10 11.23 2.44
C PRO A 254 -23.46 10.46 1.16
N ASN A 255 -23.97 11.14 0.13
CA ASN A 255 -24.27 10.53 -1.17
C ASN A 255 -23.10 10.61 -2.16
N ALA A 256 -22.03 11.34 -1.84
CA ALA A 256 -20.88 11.54 -2.72
C ALA A 256 -19.58 11.03 -2.09
N ILE A 257 -19.59 9.76 -1.68
CA ILE A 257 -18.45 9.08 -1.07
C ILE A 257 -17.87 8.06 -2.06
N THR A 258 -16.59 8.23 -2.40
CA THR A 258 -15.81 7.28 -3.19
C THR A 258 -14.71 6.68 -2.33
N VAL A 259 -14.46 5.38 -2.46
CA VAL A 259 -13.28 4.74 -1.86
C VAL A 259 -12.26 4.41 -2.94
N VAL A 260 -11.01 4.75 -2.67
CA VAL A 260 -9.86 4.40 -3.51
C VAL A 260 -8.82 3.67 -2.67
N GLY A 261 -8.13 2.73 -3.29
CA GLY A 261 -6.96 2.13 -2.65
C GLY A 261 -5.89 1.69 -3.62
N HIS A 262 -4.71 1.40 -3.07
CA HIS A 262 -3.53 0.93 -3.79
C HIS A 262 -3.06 -0.42 -3.26
N SER A 263 -2.80 -1.40 -4.13
CA SER A 263 -2.25 -2.69 -3.74
C SER A 263 -3.16 -3.40 -2.72
N ALA A 264 -2.65 -3.72 -1.53
CA ALA A 264 -3.46 -4.17 -0.39
C ALA A 264 -4.61 -3.19 -0.01
N GLY A 265 -4.45 -1.90 -0.24
CA GLY A 265 -5.51 -0.92 -0.08
C GLY A 265 -6.59 -1.01 -1.16
N ALA A 266 -6.23 -1.40 -2.39
CA ALA A 266 -7.21 -1.62 -3.46
C ALA A 266 -8.04 -2.88 -3.19
N HIS A 267 -7.43 -3.89 -2.56
CA HIS A 267 -8.13 -5.03 -1.98
C HIS A 267 -9.14 -4.57 -0.91
N LEU A 268 -8.70 -3.76 0.08
CA LEU A 268 -9.57 -3.28 1.15
C LEU A 268 -10.70 -2.38 0.62
N ALA A 269 -10.42 -1.56 -0.40
CA ALA A 269 -11.43 -0.76 -1.10
C ALA A 269 -12.45 -1.65 -1.82
N ALA A 270 -12.02 -2.74 -2.45
CA ALA A 270 -12.94 -3.72 -3.04
C ALA A 270 -13.80 -4.42 -1.98
N MET A 271 -13.21 -4.84 -0.85
CA MET A 271 -13.96 -5.40 0.27
C MET A 271 -14.98 -4.41 0.83
N ALA A 272 -14.65 -3.12 0.89
CA ALA A 272 -15.56 -2.05 1.30
C ALA A 272 -16.72 -1.86 0.30
N GLY A 273 -16.42 -1.90 -1.00
CA GLY A 273 -17.42 -1.87 -2.07
C GLY A 273 -18.39 -3.06 -2.07
N LEU A 274 -17.88 -4.25 -1.74
CA LEU A 274 -18.66 -5.49 -1.66
C LEU A 274 -19.32 -5.70 -0.29
N THR A 275 -19.33 -4.69 0.58
CA THR A 275 -19.96 -4.78 1.91
C THR A 275 -21.41 -4.33 1.85
N ASN A 276 -22.33 -5.14 2.39
CA ASN A 276 -23.67 -4.69 2.71
C ASN A 276 -23.66 -3.88 4.01
N TRP A 277 -23.56 -2.56 3.90
CA TRP A 277 -23.34 -1.67 5.03
C TRP A 277 -24.51 -1.63 6.02
N SER A 278 -25.74 -1.89 5.55
CA SER A 278 -26.92 -2.02 6.43
C SER A 278 -26.85 -3.21 7.40
N THR A 279 -26.02 -4.22 7.11
CA THR A 279 -25.75 -5.34 8.04
C THR A 279 -24.67 -5.02 9.06
N ILE A 280 -23.83 -4.02 8.78
CA ILE A 280 -22.82 -3.50 9.72
C ILE A 280 -23.49 -2.54 10.70
N ASP A 281 -24.32 -1.63 10.19
CA ASP A 281 -25.15 -0.73 10.98
C ASP A 281 -26.45 -0.42 10.22
N PRO A 282 -27.64 -0.69 10.79
CA PRO A 282 -28.93 -0.45 10.14
C PRO A 282 -29.21 1.00 9.74
N VAL A 283 -28.47 1.98 10.28
CA VAL A 283 -28.56 3.40 9.89
C VAL A 283 -27.89 3.66 8.55
N LEU A 284 -26.92 2.84 8.16
CA LEU A 284 -26.20 2.98 6.89
C LEU A 284 -27.06 2.48 5.72
N PRO A 285 -26.91 3.07 4.53
CA PRO A 285 -27.51 2.51 3.32
C PRO A 285 -26.96 1.10 3.06
N ARG A 286 -27.64 0.31 2.22
CA ARG A 286 -27.12 -1.00 1.79
C ARG A 286 -25.72 -0.87 1.16
N ASN A 287 -25.51 0.19 0.39
CA ASN A 287 -24.23 0.51 -0.20
C ASN A 287 -23.88 1.99 0.05
N ILE A 288 -22.68 2.24 0.57
CA ILE A 288 -22.12 3.58 0.75
C ILE A 288 -21.43 4.08 -0.53
N PHE A 289 -20.80 3.17 -1.29
CA PHE A 289 -19.90 3.53 -2.39
C PHE A 289 -20.53 3.20 -3.74
N GLN A 290 -20.99 4.22 -4.45
CA GLN A 290 -21.44 3.99 -5.83
C GLN A 290 -20.22 3.87 -6.78
N THR A 291 -19.04 4.36 -6.41
CA THR A 291 -17.78 4.21 -7.15
C THR A 291 -16.69 3.64 -6.24
N VAL A 292 -15.97 2.63 -6.72
CA VAL A 292 -14.78 2.07 -6.07
C VAL A 292 -13.63 2.10 -7.05
N ILE A 293 -12.49 2.66 -6.63
CA ILE A 293 -11.30 2.80 -7.47
C ILE A 293 -10.18 1.93 -6.88
N GLY A 294 -9.59 1.05 -7.69
CA GLY A 294 -8.50 0.18 -7.27
C GLY A 294 -7.27 0.34 -8.15
N PHE A 295 -6.13 0.69 -7.57
CA PHE A 295 -4.84 0.71 -8.26
C PHE A 295 -4.03 -0.53 -7.89
N SER A 296 -3.63 -1.33 -8.88
CA SER A 296 -2.70 -2.46 -8.74
C SER A 296 -3.14 -3.45 -7.66
N GLY A 297 -4.43 -3.79 -7.60
CA GLY A 297 -5.02 -4.53 -6.47
C GLY A 297 -4.81 -6.03 -6.46
N LEU A 298 -5.11 -6.62 -5.30
CA LEU A 298 -5.03 -8.06 -5.01
C LEU A 298 -6.44 -8.56 -4.69
N TYR A 299 -7.03 -9.36 -5.55
CA TYR A 299 -8.46 -9.72 -5.47
C TYR A 299 -8.69 -11.22 -5.28
N ASP A 300 -7.68 -12.03 -5.59
CA ASP A 300 -7.57 -13.47 -5.41
C ASP A 300 -6.35 -13.75 -4.51
N LEU A 301 -6.55 -14.13 -3.26
CA LEU A 301 -5.45 -14.31 -2.31
C LEU A 301 -4.84 -15.73 -2.33
N GLU A 302 -5.37 -16.66 -3.14
CA GLU A 302 -4.83 -18.03 -3.27
C GLU A 302 -3.31 -18.06 -3.52
N PRO A 303 -2.76 -17.35 -4.52
CA PRO A 303 -1.31 -17.36 -4.75
C PRO A 303 -0.52 -16.83 -3.55
N LEU A 304 -1.04 -15.85 -2.81
CA LEU A 304 -0.37 -15.29 -1.63
C LEU A 304 -0.36 -16.28 -0.47
N SER A 305 -1.34 -17.19 -0.37
CA SER A 305 -1.31 -18.28 0.62
C SER A 305 -0.22 -19.33 0.36
N ILE A 306 0.41 -19.31 -0.82
CA ILE A 306 1.54 -20.17 -1.16
C ILE A 306 2.85 -19.51 -0.75
N VAL A 307 3.00 -18.20 -0.99
CA VAL A 307 4.27 -17.48 -0.82
C VAL A 307 4.37 -16.62 0.44
N MET A 308 3.24 -16.32 1.10
CA MET A 308 3.14 -15.41 2.26
C MET A 308 2.21 -15.93 3.37
N ARG A 309 1.91 -17.24 3.40
CA ARG A 309 0.93 -17.86 4.32
C ARG A 309 1.03 -17.37 5.76
N ASP A 310 2.19 -17.58 6.38
CA ASP A 310 2.35 -17.36 7.82
C ASP A 310 2.34 -15.87 8.16
N ARG A 311 2.92 -15.04 7.27
CA ARG A 311 2.96 -13.57 7.43
C ARG A 311 1.59 -12.93 7.36
N LEU A 312 0.71 -13.48 6.53
CA LEU A 312 -0.66 -12.96 6.31
C LEU A 312 -1.73 -13.76 7.07
N LYS A 313 -1.34 -14.79 7.82
CA LYS A 313 -2.25 -15.74 8.48
C LYS A 313 -3.28 -16.37 7.52
N LEU A 314 -2.91 -16.59 6.25
CA LEU A 314 -3.81 -17.06 5.17
C LEU A 314 -4.08 -18.58 5.23
N ASP A 315 -5.00 -19.00 6.09
CA ASP A 315 -5.58 -20.34 6.03
C ASP A 315 -6.76 -20.42 5.03
N SER A 316 -7.38 -21.60 4.90
CA SER A 316 -8.51 -21.82 3.99
C SER A 316 -9.73 -20.94 4.30
N THR A 317 -9.92 -20.59 5.57
CA THR A 317 -11.04 -19.74 6.02
C THR A 317 -10.76 -18.30 5.60
N GLN A 318 -9.57 -17.78 5.90
CA GLN A 318 -9.14 -16.45 5.49
C GLN A 318 -9.20 -16.30 3.97
N LEU A 319 -8.72 -17.28 3.19
CA LEU A 319 -8.80 -17.22 1.72
C LEU A 319 -10.22 -17.00 1.21
N LYS A 320 -11.19 -17.74 1.76
CA LYS A 320 -12.59 -17.65 1.38
C LYS A 320 -13.22 -16.32 1.80
N GLU A 321 -12.92 -15.86 3.00
CA GLU A 321 -13.55 -14.66 3.59
C GLU A 321 -12.90 -13.36 3.13
N THR A 322 -11.66 -13.41 2.67
CA THR A 322 -10.85 -12.22 2.40
C THR A 322 -10.40 -12.11 0.94
N SER A 323 -10.82 -12.99 0.04
CA SER A 323 -10.63 -12.76 -1.41
C SER A 323 -11.88 -12.09 -1.99
N PRO A 324 -11.79 -10.84 -2.52
CA PRO A 324 -12.91 -10.17 -3.17
C PRO A 324 -13.68 -11.01 -4.20
N ILE A 325 -12.99 -11.89 -4.93
CA ILE A 325 -13.61 -12.80 -5.92
C ILE A 325 -14.50 -13.90 -5.32
N HIS A 326 -14.60 -13.99 -3.99
CA HIS A 326 -15.43 -14.95 -3.26
C HIS A 326 -16.55 -14.27 -2.44
N CYS A 327 -16.60 -12.94 -2.43
CA CYS A 327 -17.64 -12.21 -1.73
C CYS A 327 -18.99 -12.28 -2.47
N ASP A 328 -20.05 -11.86 -1.79
CA ASP A 328 -21.33 -11.61 -2.45
C ASP A 328 -21.29 -10.28 -3.20
N ALA A 329 -21.96 -10.20 -4.34
CA ALA A 329 -22.14 -8.96 -5.06
C ALA A 329 -23.07 -8.00 -4.29
N VAL A 330 -22.74 -6.71 -4.34
CA VAL A 330 -23.55 -5.63 -3.78
C VAL A 330 -23.82 -4.63 -4.89
N GLU A 331 -25.09 -4.36 -5.16
CA GLU A 331 -25.50 -3.43 -6.22
C GLU A 331 -26.27 -2.22 -5.66
N PRO A 332 -26.13 -1.04 -6.29
CA PRO A 332 -25.24 -0.75 -7.43
C PRO A 332 -23.83 -0.31 -6.97
N VAL A 333 -22.76 -0.90 -7.51
CA VAL A 333 -21.35 -0.46 -7.36
C VAL A 333 -20.69 -0.44 -8.75
N ASP A 334 -19.95 0.63 -9.07
CA ASP A 334 -19.12 0.74 -10.28
C ASP A 334 -17.63 0.69 -9.92
N PHE A 335 -16.92 -0.32 -10.41
CA PHE A 335 -15.49 -0.55 -10.14
C PHE A 335 -14.59 -0.01 -11.25
N HIS A 336 -13.60 0.79 -10.87
CA HIS A 336 -12.59 1.33 -11.79
C HIS A 336 -11.22 0.81 -11.40
N LEU A 337 -10.71 -0.14 -12.18
CA LEU A 337 -9.51 -0.89 -11.86
C LEU A 337 -8.35 -0.43 -12.74
N TYR A 338 -7.31 0.14 -12.12
CA TYR A 338 -6.11 0.63 -12.77
C TYR A 338 -4.95 -0.33 -12.51
N VAL A 339 -4.17 -0.64 -13.54
CA VAL A 339 -2.95 -1.45 -13.41
C VAL A 339 -1.87 -0.93 -14.35
N GLY A 340 -0.63 -0.88 -13.87
CA GLY A 340 0.53 -0.47 -14.66
C GLY A 340 0.93 -1.55 -15.67
N LYS A 341 1.24 -1.14 -16.90
CA LYS A 341 1.65 -2.09 -17.96
C LYS A 341 2.99 -2.77 -17.67
N ASN A 342 3.86 -2.14 -16.88
CA ASN A 342 5.17 -2.64 -16.50
C ASN A 342 5.14 -3.37 -15.14
N GLU A 343 3.95 -3.65 -14.58
CA GLU A 343 3.82 -4.55 -13.44
C GLU A 343 4.03 -6.01 -13.85
N SER A 344 4.07 -6.90 -12.85
CA SER A 344 4.16 -8.34 -13.08
C SER A 344 2.91 -8.89 -13.78
N ASP A 345 3.00 -10.12 -14.28
CA ASP A 345 1.86 -10.80 -14.90
C ASP A 345 0.75 -11.03 -13.88
N GLU A 346 1.09 -11.31 -12.62
CA GLU A 346 0.08 -11.57 -11.58
C GLU A 346 -0.74 -10.33 -11.23
N PHE A 347 -0.17 -9.12 -11.17
CA PHE A 347 -1.00 -7.92 -10.93
C PHE A 347 -1.97 -7.64 -12.10
N GLN A 348 -1.56 -7.93 -13.34
CA GLN A 348 -2.45 -7.87 -14.49
C GLN A 348 -3.55 -8.95 -14.39
N ARG A 349 -3.20 -10.19 -14.05
CA ARG A 349 -4.13 -11.32 -13.85
C ARG A 349 -5.13 -11.03 -12.74
N GLN A 350 -4.68 -10.56 -11.59
CA GLN A 350 -5.53 -10.17 -10.45
C GLN A 350 -6.63 -9.20 -10.88
N THR A 351 -6.23 -8.18 -11.64
CA THR A 351 -7.16 -7.18 -12.18
C THR A 351 -8.15 -7.79 -13.17
N ASP A 352 -7.69 -8.68 -14.06
CA ASP A 352 -8.55 -9.36 -15.05
C ASP A 352 -9.57 -10.28 -14.38
N VAL A 353 -9.12 -11.14 -13.45
CA VAL A 353 -10.00 -12.07 -12.74
C VAL A 353 -11.05 -11.34 -11.92
N PHE A 354 -10.69 -10.21 -11.29
CA PHE A 354 -11.67 -9.41 -10.56
C PHE A 354 -12.68 -8.74 -11.49
N LEU A 355 -12.25 -8.22 -12.64
CA LEU A 355 -13.16 -7.66 -13.65
C LEU A 355 -14.13 -8.72 -14.18
N GLU A 356 -13.65 -9.93 -14.46
CA GLU A 356 -14.48 -11.07 -14.86
C GLU A 356 -15.50 -11.42 -13.78
N TYR A 357 -15.08 -11.45 -12.50
CA TYR A 357 -15.98 -11.64 -11.36
C TYR A 357 -17.05 -10.54 -11.29
N ILE A 358 -16.66 -9.27 -11.45
CA ILE A 358 -17.58 -8.11 -11.44
C ILE A 358 -18.67 -8.29 -12.51
N HIS A 359 -18.28 -8.54 -13.77
CA HIS A 359 -19.22 -8.69 -14.88
C HIS A 359 -20.09 -9.95 -14.74
N SER A 360 -19.52 -11.06 -14.28
CA SER A 360 -20.26 -12.31 -14.08
C SER A 360 -21.35 -12.20 -13.00
N ASN A 361 -21.21 -11.23 -12.10
CA ASN A 361 -22.17 -10.95 -11.03
C ASN A 361 -23.06 -9.72 -11.31
N GLY A 362 -23.10 -9.20 -12.54
CA GLY A 362 -24.00 -8.11 -12.93
C GLY A 362 -23.56 -6.70 -12.54
N MET A 363 -22.44 -6.56 -11.83
CA MET A 363 -21.90 -5.27 -11.40
C MET A 363 -21.21 -4.53 -12.55
N ALA A 364 -21.20 -3.20 -12.47
CA ALA A 364 -20.47 -2.36 -13.41
C ALA A 364 -18.99 -2.33 -13.05
N GLY A 365 -18.13 -2.38 -14.07
CA GLY A 365 -16.73 -2.11 -13.86
C GLY A 365 -15.91 -2.06 -15.15
N ARG A 366 -14.76 -1.43 -15.06
CA ARG A 366 -13.82 -1.22 -16.16
C ARG A 366 -12.38 -1.40 -15.68
N LYS A 367 -11.52 -1.83 -16.61
CA LYS A 367 -10.06 -1.90 -16.43
C LYS A 367 -9.37 -0.83 -17.27
N VAL A 368 -8.39 -0.16 -16.68
CA VAL A 368 -7.50 0.81 -17.32
C VAL A 368 -6.07 0.32 -17.16
N VAL A 369 -5.40 0.08 -18.29
CA VAL A 369 -3.98 -0.31 -18.30
C VAL A 369 -3.13 0.93 -18.55
N LEU A 370 -2.36 1.34 -17.56
CA LEU A 370 -1.54 2.56 -17.62
C LEU A 370 -0.22 2.27 -18.35
N PRO A 371 0.03 2.86 -19.53
CA PRO A 371 1.22 2.58 -20.32
C PRO A 371 2.48 3.06 -19.59
N ASN A 372 3.55 2.27 -19.66
CA ASN A 372 4.86 2.56 -19.06
C ASN A 372 4.85 2.78 -17.53
N LYS A 373 3.77 2.44 -16.83
CA LYS A 373 3.67 2.53 -15.36
C LYS A 373 3.95 1.19 -14.70
N ASN A 374 4.64 1.23 -13.58
CA ASN A 374 4.85 0.12 -12.66
C ASN A 374 3.95 0.28 -11.42
N HIS A 375 4.11 -0.59 -10.43
CA HIS A 375 3.26 -0.66 -9.25
C HIS A 375 3.17 0.64 -8.44
N PHE A 376 4.25 1.44 -8.41
CA PHE A 376 4.30 2.70 -7.66
C PHE A 376 3.97 3.90 -8.55
N SER A 377 4.51 3.94 -9.77
CA SER A 377 4.21 5.04 -10.69
C SER A 377 2.77 5.02 -11.20
N ALA A 378 2.08 3.87 -11.18
CA ALA A 378 0.66 3.78 -11.54
C ALA A 378 -0.22 4.58 -10.58
N VAL A 379 -0.07 4.37 -9.27
CA VAL A 379 -0.84 5.13 -8.27
C VAL A 379 -0.32 6.56 -8.10
N ASP A 380 0.96 6.82 -8.35
CA ASP A 380 1.48 8.19 -8.33
C ASP A 380 0.81 9.11 -9.38
N GLU A 381 0.24 8.53 -10.44
CA GLU A 381 -0.60 9.28 -11.37
C GLU A 381 -1.82 9.89 -10.66
N LEU A 382 -2.49 9.12 -9.81
CA LEU A 382 -3.61 9.62 -8.98
C LEU A 382 -3.12 10.67 -7.98
N TYR A 383 -1.97 10.43 -7.34
CA TYR A 383 -1.48 11.32 -6.29
C TYR A 383 -0.95 12.64 -6.84
N SER A 384 -0.53 12.65 -8.10
CA SER A 384 -0.06 13.85 -8.79
C SER A 384 -1.24 14.56 -9.45
N GLY A 385 -1.74 15.64 -8.84
CA GLY A 385 -2.91 16.42 -9.27
C GLY A 385 -2.82 17.13 -10.64
N ALA A 386 -2.00 16.62 -11.55
CA ALA A 386 -1.74 17.17 -12.87
C ALA A 386 -1.75 16.10 -13.98
N THR A 387 -2.04 14.83 -13.67
CA THR A 387 -2.09 13.76 -14.67
C THR A 387 -3.49 13.57 -15.21
N GLN A 388 -3.61 12.97 -16.41
CA GLN A 388 -4.90 12.61 -16.96
C GLN A 388 -5.64 11.63 -16.05
N THR A 389 -4.94 10.65 -15.48
CA THR A 389 -5.52 9.68 -14.54
C THR A 389 -6.13 10.36 -13.32
N PHE A 390 -5.49 11.40 -12.79
CA PHE A 390 -6.04 12.19 -11.70
C PHE A 390 -7.36 12.87 -12.12
N PHE A 391 -7.37 13.55 -13.28
CA PHE A 391 -8.59 14.20 -13.77
C PHE A 391 -9.72 13.22 -14.07
N ASP A 392 -9.42 12.06 -14.68
CA ASP A 392 -10.39 11.00 -14.91
C ASP A 392 -11.02 10.52 -13.59
N CYS A 393 -10.20 10.29 -12.55
CA CYS A 393 -10.68 9.93 -11.22
C CYS A 393 -11.46 11.05 -10.53
N LEU A 394 -11.02 12.30 -10.69
CA LEU A 394 -11.71 13.47 -10.16
C LEU A 394 -13.11 13.62 -10.77
N ASP A 395 -13.24 13.44 -12.08
CA ASP A 395 -14.53 13.49 -12.78
C ASP A 395 -15.47 12.41 -12.24
N LEU A 396 -14.99 11.19 -11.98
CA LEU A 396 -15.80 10.13 -11.37
C LEU A 396 -16.32 10.49 -9.96
N ILE A 397 -15.54 11.24 -9.20
CA ILE A 397 -15.91 11.71 -7.86
C ILE A 397 -16.89 12.90 -7.96
N LEU A 398 -16.73 13.77 -8.97
CA LEU A 398 -17.53 14.99 -9.11
C LEU A 398 -18.84 14.80 -9.90
N GLU A 399 -18.85 14.04 -11.00
CA GLU A 399 -20.01 13.86 -11.90
C GLU A 399 -21.26 13.34 -11.18
N LYS A 400 -21.08 12.58 -10.10
CA LYS A 400 -22.21 12.10 -9.28
C LYS A 400 -22.93 13.23 -8.54
N ASN A 401 -22.23 14.30 -8.14
CA ASN A 401 -22.86 15.47 -7.54
C ASN A 401 -23.79 16.21 -8.51
N GLU A 402 -23.62 16.06 -9.84
CA GLU A 402 -24.41 16.76 -10.84
C GLU A 402 -25.62 15.95 -11.33
N LYS A 403 -25.50 14.62 -11.45
CA LYS A 403 -26.63 13.76 -11.85
C LYS A 403 -27.77 13.78 -10.82
N GLU A 404 -27.46 13.71 -9.52
CA GLU A 404 -28.48 13.77 -8.47
C GLU A 404 -29.14 15.15 -8.36
N LYS A 405 -28.38 16.25 -8.51
CA LYS A 405 -28.96 17.62 -8.57
C LYS A 405 -29.96 17.80 -9.70
N ASN A 406 -29.69 17.18 -10.86
CA ASN A 406 -30.58 17.25 -12.02
C ASN A 406 -31.83 16.37 -11.88
N GLU A 407 -31.79 15.34 -11.05
CA GLU A 407 -32.95 14.52 -10.70
C GLU A 407 -33.82 15.15 -9.60
N GLU A 408 -33.25 15.84 -8.61
CA GLU A 408 -34.01 16.58 -7.59
C GLU A 408 -34.70 17.86 -8.14
N MET A 409 -34.22 18.41 -9.26
CA MET A 409 -34.84 19.58 -9.93
C MET A 409 -35.96 19.22 -10.92
N ARG A 410 -36.20 17.93 -11.18
CA ARG A 410 -37.28 17.42 -12.05
C ARG A 410 -38.42 16.88 -11.21
#